data_AF-A0A662A8A6-F1
#
_entry.id   AF-A0A662A8A6-F1
#
_cell.length_a   1.000
_cell.length_b   1.000
_cell.length_c   1.000
_cell.angle_alpha   90.00
_cell.angle_beta   90.00
_cell.angle_gamma   90.00
#
_symmetry.space_group_name_H-M   'P 1'
#
loop_
_entity.id
_entity.type
_entity.pdbx_description
1 polymer ?
#
loop_
_entity_poly.entity_id
_entity_poly.type
_entity_poly.pdbx_seq_one_letter_code
_entity_poly.pdbx_strand_id
1 'polypeptide(L)'
;MSKYKNLFGLIFLIILITSCSDNNLSQNDKFFGTWTRVGDNYARMKISVEKKDDNCVGKIIFLPTLAQKNGFVFNDVKWKNIKKINNNKYSLLNLDVTVNTFGDRVIEEYNKCFVYFISTKKIKLEFKNNNKKVQYWVKYQN
;
A
#
# COMPACT_ATOMS: atom_id res chain seq x y z
N MET A 1 -8.39 -22.30 -53.92
CA MET A 1 -7.72 -21.49 -52.86
C MET A 1 -8.74 -20.56 -52.18
N SER A 2 -9.48 -20.99 -51.16
CA SER A 2 -10.29 -20.07 -50.32
C SER A 2 -10.93 -20.80 -49.12
N LYS A 3 -10.14 -21.30 -48.16
CA LYS A 3 -10.67 -21.85 -46.90
C LYS A 3 -10.12 -21.21 -45.63
N TYR A 4 -9.19 -20.26 -45.74
CA TYR A 4 -8.47 -19.69 -44.58
C TYR A 4 -8.94 -18.28 -44.17
N LYS A 5 -9.84 -17.64 -44.92
CA LYS A 5 -10.28 -16.26 -44.63
C LYS A 5 -11.19 -16.12 -43.40
N ASN A 6 -11.83 -17.21 -42.94
CA ASN A 6 -12.74 -17.18 -41.78
C ASN A 6 -12.06 -17.52 -40.44
N LEU A 7 -10.80 -17.97 -40.43
CA LEU A 7 -10.12 -18.36 -39.19
C LEU A 7 -9.45 -17.16 -38.48
N PHE A 8 -9.09 -16.12 -39.22
CA PHE A 8 -8.39 -14.95 -38.69
C PHE A 8 -9.31 -14.05 -37.83
N GLY A 9 -10.60 -13.99 -38.13
CA GLY A 9 -11.58 -13.21 -37.37
C GLY A 9 -11.85 -13.77 -35.96
N LEU A 10 -11.75 -15.09 -35.79
CA LEU A 10 -12.04 -15.75 -34.51
C LEU A 10 -10.92 -15.55 -33.49
N ILE A 11 -9.66 -15.45 -33.94
CA ILE A 11 -8.49 -15.20 -33.09
C ILE A 11 -8.51 -13.75 -32.54
N PHE A 12 -8.99 -12.78 -33.33
CA PHE A 12 -9.06 -11.38 -32.89
C PHE A 12 -10.14 -11.15 -31.82
N LEU A 13 -11.22 -11.96 -31.83
CA LEU A 13 -12.28 -11.89 -30.82
C LEU A 13 -11.85 -12.46 -29.46
N ILE A 14 -10.97 -13.48 -29.45
CA ILE A 14 -10.47 -14.10 -28.21
C ILE A 14 -9.50 -13.16 -27.45
N ILE A 15 -8.78 -12.28 -28.17
CA ILE A 15 -7.82 -11.34 -27.55
C ILE A 15 -8.54 -10.18 -26.83
N LEU A 16 -9.75 -9.80 -27.25
CA LEU A 16 -10.51 -8.70 -26.64
C LEU A 16 -11.12 -9.05 -25.27
N ILE A 17 -11.28 -10.34 -24.96
CA ILE A 17 -11.91 -10.80 -23.70
C ILE A 17 -10.92 -10.93 -22.54
N THR A 18 -9.60 -10.87 -22.81
CA THR A 18 -8.57 -11.11 -21.78
C THR A 18 -8.01 -9.86 -21.09
N SER A 19 -8.56 -8.67 -21.35
CA SER A 19 -8.01 -7.41 -20.79
C SER A 19 -8.72 -6.87 -19.55
N CYS A 20 -9.66 -7.59 -18.95
CA CYS A 20 -10.05 -7.31 -17.56
C CYS A 20 -8.97 -7.85 -16.61
N SER A 21 -7.83 -7.13 -16.57
CA SER A 21 -6.85 -7.32 -15.51
C SER A 21 -7.52 -6.89 -14.20
N ASP A 22 -7.95 -7.88 -13.41
CA ASP A 22 -8.52 -7.73 -12.08
C ASP A 22 -7.49 -7.07 -11.15
N ASN A 23 -7.42 -5.73 -11.21
CA ASN A 23 -6.70 -4.91 -10.25
C ASN A 23 -7.48 -4.74 -8.93
N ASN A 24 -8.58 -5.48 -8.77
CA ASN A 24 -9.44 -5.46 -7.60
C ASN A 24 -8.77 -6.22 -6.45
N LEU A 25 -8.45 -5.52 -5.35
CA LEU A 25 -8.06 -6.17 -4.11
C LEU A 25 -9.28 -6.94 -3.55
N SER A 26 -9.18 -8.27 -3.57
CA SER A 26 -10.07 -9.16 -2.81
C SER A 26 -9.77 -9.06 -1.31
N GLN A 27 -10.78 -9.11 -0.45
CA GLN A 27 -10.63 -9.05 1.02
C GLN A 27 -9.62 -10.08 1.57
N ASN A 28 -9.41 -11.18 0.86
CA ASN A 28 -8.47 -12.25 1.24
C ASN A 28 -7.03 -11.99 0.74
N ASP A 29 -6.75 -10.82 0.17
CA ASP A 29 -5.41 -10.49 -0.30
C ASP A 29 -4.42 -10.41 0.88
N LYS A 30 -3.23 -10.98 0.69
CA LYS A 30 -2.18 -11.07 1.72
C LYS A 30 -1.75 -9.71 2.29
N PHE A 31 -2.06 -8.60 1.61
CA PHE A 31 -1.77 -7.25 2.09
C PHE A 31 -2.65 -6.82 3.28
N PHE A 32 -3.86 -7.36 3.42
CA PHE A 32 -4.76 -7.03 4.52
C PHE A 32 -4.28 -7.57 5.88
N GLY A 33 -4.65 -6.86 6.95
CA GLY A 33 -4.28 -7.19 8.33
C GLY A 33 -3.41 -6.13 9.00
N THR A 34 -2.82 -6.48 10.14
CA THR A 34 -2.04 -5.54 10.94
C THR A 34 -0.56 -5.58 10.58
N TRP A 35 0.05 -4.41 10.39
CA TRP A 35 1.47 -4.26 10.09
C TRP A 35 2.15 -3.44 11.16
N THR A 36 3.33 -3.88 11.60
CA THR A 36 4.18 -3.22 12.59
C THR A 36 5.44 -2.69 11.92
N ARG A 37 5.74 -1.40 12.08
CA ARG A 37 6.95 -0.76 11.57
C ARG A 37 8.19 -1.26 12.33
N VAL A 38 9.29 -1.48 11.62
CA VAL A 38 10.55 -1.97 12.19
C VAL A 38 11.75 -1.26 11.56
N GLY A 39 12.86 -1.22 12.31
CA GLY A 39 14.17 -0.79 11.79
C GLY A 39 14.40 0.72 11.70
N ASP A 40 13.55 1.55 12.33
CA ASP A 40 13.76 3.00 12.41
C ASP A 40 13.19 3.61 13.70
N ASN A 41 13.31 4.93 13.83
CA ASN A 41 12.88 5.71 15.00
C ASN A 41 11.37 5.61 15.31
N TYR A 42 10.54 5.21 14.33
CA TYR A 42 9.10 5.00 14.52
C TYR A 42 8.75 3.50 14.58
N ALA A 43 9.73 2.64 14.88
CA ALA A 43 9.50 1.23 15.13
C ALA A 43 8.41 1.02 16.20
N ARG A 44 7.72 -0.12 16.10
CA ARG A 44 6.53 -0.50 16.88
C ARG A 44 5.24 0.20 16.49
N MET A 45 5.24 1.25 15.66
CA MET A 45 4.00 1.80 15.08
C MET A 45 3.21 0.67 14.41
N LYS A 46 1.93 0.52 14.77
CA LYS A 46 1.05 -0.48 14.15
C LYS A 46 -0.04 0.20 13.34
N ILE A 47 -0.34 -0.39 12.20
CA ILE A 47 -1.48 -0.01 11.38
C ILE A 47 -2.37 -1.21 11.10
N SER A 48 -3.68 -1.02 11.00
CA SER A 48 -4.62 -2.01 10.49
C SER A 48 -4.98 -1.67 9.05
N VAL A 49 -4.70 -2.59 8.12
CA VAL A 49 -5.09 -2.46 6.72
C VAL A 49 -6.39 -3.22 6.49
N GLU A 50 -7.42 -2.47 6.12
CA GLU A 50 -8.78 -2.95 5.90
C GLU A 50 -9.35 -2.39 4.59
N LYS A 51 -10.30 -3.13 4.01
CA LYS A 51 -11.12 -2.61 2.91
C LYS A 51 -12.25 -1.79 3.53
N LYS A 52 -12.44 -0.58 3.01
CA LYS A 52 -13.55 0.30 3.35
C LYS A 52 -14.18 0.75 2.04
N ASP A 53 -15.39 0.25 1.77
CA ASP A 53 -16.11 0.45 0.52
C ASP A 53 -15.26 -0.01 -0.69
N ASP A 54 -15.11 0.85 -1.70
CA ASP A 54 -14.28 0.60 -2.89
C ASP A 54 -12.79 0.91 -2.66
N ASN A 55 -12.41 1.30 -1.44
CA ASN A 55 -11.05 1.72 -1.11
C ASN A 55 -10.39 0.80 -0.08
N CYS A 56 -9.05 0.81 -0.07
CA CYS A 56 -8.24 0.12 0.91
C CYS A 56 -7.42 1.15 1.68
N VAL A 57 -7.46 1.07 3.01
CA VAL A 57 -6.79 2.03 3.91
C VAL A 57 -6.05 1.32 5.03
N GLY A 58 -4.92 1.88 5.44
CA GLY A 58 -4.15 1.49 6.61
C GLY A 58 -4.25 2.56 7.68
N LYS A 59 -4.98 2.30 8.77
CA LYS A 59 -5.13 3.26 9.90
C LYS A 59 -4.18 2.95 11.02
N ILE A 60 -3.65 3.98 11.68
CA ILE A 60 -2.80 3.82 12.87
C ILE A 60 -3.62 3.30 14.05
N ILE A 61 -3.24 2.13 14.57
CA ILE A 61 -3.87 1.50 15.74
C ILE A 61 -2.94 1.44 16.97
N PHE A 62 -1.67 1.77 16.81
CA PHE A 62 -0.72 1.94 17.91
C PHE A 62 0.39 2.91 17.52
N LEU A 63 0.74 3.79 18.44
CA LEU A 63 1.77 4.81 18.26
C LEU A 63 2.87 4.72 19.31
N PRO A 64 4.15 4.61 18.91
CA PRO A 64 5.25 4.85 19.83
C PRO A 64 5.31 6.34 20.20
N THR A 65 5.76 6.66 21.41
CA THR A 65 5.84 8.02 21.95
C THR A 65 6.55 9.00 21.01
N LEU A 66 7.62 8.57 20.33
CA LEU A 66 8.35 9.45 19.40
C LEU A 66 7.53 9.80 18.16
N ALA A 67 6.75 8.86 17.62
CA ALA A 67 5.86 9.16 16.50
C ALA A 67 4.76 10.15 16.92
N GLN A 68 4.23 10.01 18.14
CA GLN A 68 3.25 10.94 18.69
C GLN A 68 3.84 12.35 18.86
N LYS A 69 5.05 12.47 19.42
CA LYS A 69 5.78 13.75 19.53
C LYS A 69 6.04 14.39 18.17
N ASN A 70 6.21 13.57 17.13
CA ASN A 70 6.41 14.04 15.76
C ASN A 70 5.08 14.20 14.99
N GLY A 71 3.97 14.32 15.73
CA GLY A 71 2.69 14.74 15.21
C GLY A 71 1.82 13.62 14.65
N PHE A 72 2.19 12.34 14.72
CA PHE A 72 1.24 11.28 14.36
C PHE A 72 0.17 11.11 15.45
N VAL A 73 -1.07 10.88 15.04
CA VAL A 73 -2.22 10.76 15.93
C VAL A 73 -2.89 9.39 15.73
N PHE A 74 -3.46 8.85 16.81
CA PHE A 74 -4.19 7.60 16.76
C PHE A 74 -5.33 7.72 15.73
N ASN A 75 -5.60 6.65 14.99
CA ASN A 75 -6.63 6.60 13.94
C ASN A 75 -6.33 7.42 12.66
N ASP A 76 -5.15 8.07 12.55
CA ASP A 76 -4.73 8.65 11.26
C ASP A 76 -4.73 7.60 10.15
N VAL A 77 -5.11 8.00 8.93
CA VAL A 77 -5.01 7.17 7.73
C VAL A 77 -3.57 7.18 7.23
N LYS A 78 -2.73 6.31 7.80
CA LYS A 78 -1.32 6.20 7.42
C LYS A 78 -1.13 5.83 5.94
N TRP A 79 -1.89 4.87 5.45
CA TRP A 79 -1.85 4.41 4.06
C TRP A 79 -3.23 4.56 3.41
N LYS A 80 -3.30 5.12 2.20
CA LYS A 80 -4.54 5.17 1.42
C LYS A 80 -4.30 4.91 -0.07
N ASN A 81 -5.38 4.74 -0.82
CA ASN A 81 -5.35 4.47 -2.27
C ASN A 81 -4.43 3.27 -2.60
N ILE A 82 -4.51 2.22 -1.79
CA ILE A 82 -3.72 1.01 -1.99
C ILE A 82 -4.23 0.30 -3.24
N LYS A 83 -3.36 0.11 -4.24
CA LYS A 83 -3.65 -0.57 -5.49
C LYS A 83 -2.65 -1.70 -5.72
N LYS A 84 -3.15 -2.89 -6.01
CA LYS A 84 -2.32 -4.02 -6.42
C LYS A 84 -1.77 -3.74 -7.82
N ILE A 85 -0.47 -3.94 -7.99
CA ILE A 85 0.19 -3.88 -9.31
C ILE A 85 0.42 -5.31 -9.80
N ASN A 86 0.89 -6.18 -8.90
CA ASN A 86 1.01 -7.61 -9.13
C ASN A 86 1.04 -8.35 -7.78
N ASN A 87 1.27 -9.66 -7.81
CA ASN A 87 1.25 -10.50 -6.60
C ASN A 87 2.24 -10.09 -5.50
N ASN A 88 3.31 -9.36 -5.80
CA ASN A 88 4.33 -8.98 -4.82
C ASN A 88 4.54 -7.47 -4.73
N LYS A 89 3.74 -6.68 -5.45
CA LYS A 89 3.92 -5.23 -5.55
C LYS A 89 2.59 -4.49 -5.49
N TYR A 90 2.57 -3.44 -4.66
CA TYR A 90 1.42 -2.55 -4.49
C TYR A 90 1.91 -1.11 -4.62
N SER A 91 1.02 -0.20 -5.01
CA SER A 91 1.21 1.24 -4.84
C SER A 91 0.26 1.78 -3.80
N LEU A 92 0.69 2.79 -3.04
CA LEU A 92 -0.14 3.47 -2.06
C LEU A 92 0.32 4.91 -1.87
N LEU A 93 -0.48 5.68 -1.14
CA LEU A 93 -0.12 6.98 -0.60
C LEU A 93 0.18 6.83 0.90
N ASN A 94 1.37 7.22 1.33
CA ASN A 94 1.79 7.22 2.73
C ASN A 94 1.75 8.63 3.30
N LEU A 95 1.04 8.78 4.42
CA LEU A 95 1.03 10.01 5.21
C LEU A 95 2.41 10.30 5.80
N ASP A 96 2.93 11.50 5.57
CA ASP A 96 4.04 12.10 6.31
C ASP A 96 3.54 13.36 7.00
N VAL A 97 4.02 13.58 8.22
CA VAL A 97 3.60 14.68 9.09
C VAL A 97 4.83 15.47 9.49
N THR A 98 4.70 16.79 9.51
CA THR A 98 5.68 17.70 10.09
C THR A 98 5.02 18.52 11.18
N VAL A 99 5.73 18.71 12.28
CA VAL A 99 5.32 19.57 13.39
C VAL A 99 6.17 20.83 13.43
N ASN A 100 5.60 21.93 13.91
CA ASN A 100 6.36 23.15 14.20
C ASN A 100 7.15 23.01 15.51
N THR A 101 7.83 24.08 15.93
CA THR A 101 8.60 24.14 17.19
C THR A 101 7.75 23.98 18.44
N PHE A 102 6.44 24.20 18.35
CA PHE A 102 5.48 24.05 19.45
C PHE A 102 4.82 22.65 19.48
N GLY A 103 5.10 21.80 18.49
CA GLY A 103 4.53 20.46 18.36
C GLY A 103 3.21 20.40 17.57
N ASP A 104 2.73 21.51 17.01
CA ASP A 104 1.51 21.52 16.21
C ASP A 104 1.77 20.92 14.82
N ARG A 105 0.82 20.14 14.31
CA ARG A 105 0.86 19.61 12.94
C ARG A 105 0.74 20.77 11.95
N VAL A 106 1.75 20.96 11.11
CA VAL A 106 1.77 22.04 10.11
C VAL A 106 1.73 21.53 8.68
N ILE A 107 2.19 20.31 8.43
CA ILE A 107 2.15 19.69 7.10
C ILE A 107 1.59 18.28 7.25
N GLU A 108 0.56 18.00 6.45
CA GLU A 108 0.00 16.67 6.22
C GLU A 108 0.15 16.34 4.72
N GLU A 109 1.16 15.57 4.35
CA GLU A 109 1.42 15.24 2.94
C GLU A 109 1.31 13.73 2.71
N TYR A 110 0.73 13.37 1.57
CA TYR A 110 0.66 11.99 1.12
C TYR A 110 1.64 11.73 0.00
N ASN A 111 2.71 11.01 0.34
CA ASN A 111 3.76 10.65 -0.61
C ASN A 111 3.46 9.31 -1.29
N LYS A 112 3.66 9.23 -2.60
CA LYS A 112 3.48 7.99 -3.35
C LYS A 112 4.59 6.99 -3.02
N CYS A 113 4.20 5.78 -2.65
CA CYS A 113 5.11 4.69 -2.32
C CYS A 113 4.79 3.43 -3.13
N PHE A 114 5.81 2.58 -3.26
CA PHE A 114 5.65 1.19 -3.69
C PHE A 114 5.93 0.25 -2.53
N VAL A 115 5.06 -0.73 -2.35
CA VAL A 115 5.25 -1.83 -1.41
C VAL A 115 5.80 -3.03 -2.17
N TYR A 116 6.84 -3.65 -1.63
CA TYR A 116 7.39 -4.91 -2.11
C TYR A 116 7.32 -5.96 -1.00
N PHE A 117 6.74 -7.11 -1.29
CA PHE A 117 6.81 -8.26 -0.39
C PHE A 117 8.21 -8.87 -0.41
N ILE A 118 8.89 -8.86 0.74
CA ILE A 118 10.12 -9.62 0.96
C ILE A 118 9.78 -11.06 1.35
N SER A 119 8.73 -11.23 2.15
CA SER A 119 8.13 -12.52 2.50
C SER A 119 6.63 -12.33 2.77
N THR A 120 5.89 -13.41 3.03
CA THR A 120 4.46 -13.33 3.40
C THR A 120 4.17 -12.46 4.62
N LYS A 121 5.16 -12.26 5.49
CA LYS A 121 5.06 -11.49 6.74
C LYS A 121 5.95 -10.26 6.78
N LYS A 122 6.64 -9.90 5.69
CA LYS A 122 7.55 -8.75 5.67
C LYS A 122 7.44 -7.99 4.36
N ILE A 123 7.30 -6.67 4.47
CA ILE A 123 7.25 -5.77 3.33
C ILE A 123 8.28 -4.65 3.46
N LYS A 124 8.67 -4.12 2.31
CA LYS A 124 9.49 -2.92 2.12
C LYS A 124 8.64 -1.86 1.44
N LEU A 125 8.60 -0.65 2.00
CA LEU A 125 8.04 0.54 1.37
C LEU A 125 9.17 1.40 0.80
N GLU A 126 9.10 1.74 -0.49
CA GLU A 126 10.00 2.66 -1.17
C GLU A 126 9.25 3.90 -1.65
N PHE A 127 9.81 5.09 -1.45
CA PHE A 127 9.17 6.37 -1.76
C PHE A 127 9.60 6.85 -3.15
N LYS A 128 8.64 7.21 -4.01
CA LYS A 128 8.91 7.57 -5.41
C LYS A 128 9.81 8.80 -5.57
N ASN A 129 9.59 9.83 -4.75
CA ASN A 129 10.27 11.13 -4.89
C ASN A 129 11.46 11.29 -3.94
N ASN A 130 11.79 10.26 -3.15
CA ASN A 130 12.87 10.31 -2.18
C ASN A 130 13.61 8.98 -2.21
N ASN A 131 14.52 8.85 -3.19
CA ASN A 131 15.21 7.61 -3.55
C ASN A 131 16.00 6.93 -2.41
N LYS A 132 16.09 7.55 -1.22
CA LYS A 132 16.76 7.00 -0.03
C LYS A 132 15.81 6.64 1.11
N LYS A 133 14.54 7.09 1.09
CA LYS A 133 13.60 6.78 2.18
C LYS A 133 13.00 5.41 1.95
N VAL A 134 13.34 4.47 2.83
CA VAL A 134 12.80 3.11 2.87
C VAL A 134 12.21 2.86 4.25
N GLN A 135 11.11 2.11 4.31
CA GLN A 135 10.54 1.62 5.57
C GLN A 135 10.33 0.12 5.49
N TYR A 136 10.47 -0.56 6.62
CA TYR A 136 10.20 -1.98 6.74
C TYR A 136 9.05 -2.22 7.69
N TRP A 137 8.20 -3.18 7.33
CA TRP A 137 7.04 -3.54 8.14
C TRP A 137 6.92 -5.05 8.21
N VAL A 138 6.54 -5.54 9.38
CA VAL A 138 6.27 -6.96 9.64
C VAL A 138 4.81 -7.17 9.98
N LYS A 139 4.23 -8.24 9.47
CA LYS A 139 2.83 -8.58 9.71
C LYS A 139 2.68 -9.05 11.14
N TYR A 140 1.82 -8.40 11.92
CA TYR A 140 1.52 -8.78 13.29
C TYR A 140 0.59 -10.00 13.26
N GLN A 141 0.94 -11.03 14.03
CA GLN A 141 0.07 -12.17 14.29
C GLN A 141 -0.28 -12.08 15.78
N ASN A 142 -1.58 -12.08 16.08
CA ASN A 142 -2.06 -12.28 17.45
C ASN A 142 -1.68 -13.69 17.91
#